data_AF-A0AB73BDA5-F1
#
_entry.id   AF-A0AB73BDA5-F1
#
_cell.length_a   1.000
_cell.length_b   1.000
_cell.length_c   1.000
_cell.angle_alpha   90.00
_cell.angle_beta   90.00
_cell.angle_gamma   90.00
#
_symmetry.space_group_name_H-M   'P 1'
#
loop_
_entity.id
_entity.type
_entity.pdbx_description
1 polymer ?
#
loop_
_entity_poly.entity_id
_entity_poly.type
_entity_poly.pdbx_seq_one_letter_code
_entity_poly.pdbx_strand_id
1 'polypeptide(L)'
;MGSNWQSISLENFAQHQKGFAFKSKDYIEKGVAVVRVSNLNTNSIDISDLKYISEEVASNKSNFKLAHNDVIIATVGSWPNNPASVVGKVIKVPRNCDNFLLNQNAVRFRVKSEDPHDQLFLYYLLKSKTFSDYIISTAQGSANQASITLKDIYAFEFECPSASVRKEIANILSAIDDKSSLNNQTNQTLERMAQAWFKSWFVDFDPVFDNLLASVDFKLENLETSLPDELKQKAQRRLAALNSLENATECKASLIALAHELQAQTQAAVQVSEKTAETPVKPNFSANPKILAQHASTHALFPNEFEHSEQLGWIPKGWSVDNLSIIAKFTSERVHGDDLTFDNYISTDNMRANRGGITKASKIPAVKTTPGFHPGHILISNIRPYFKKIWLATSSGGRSNDVLGFEALEPKNTGYLFNLLFQDVFFDYMMATSKGSKMPRGDKKAIMDWMVVMPPDHIQENYSMLVKEFHKAILLRNKEIDTLTELRNVLLPKLISGELRIPDVATDDETVD
;
A
#
# COMPACT_ATOMS: atom_id res chain seq x y z
N MET A 1 37.31 8.47 -16.21
CA MET A 1 37.86 9.57 -15.40
C MET A 1 37.28 9.41 -14.01
N GLY A 2 38.10 9.04 -13.02
CA GLY A 2 37.63 8.86 -11.64
C GLY A 2 37.48 10.19 -10.90
N SER A 3 36.74 10.20 -9.79
CA SER A 3 36.79 11.28 -8.80
C SER A 3 38.16 11.29 -8.10
N ASN A 4 38.62 12.47 -7.64
CA ASN A 4 39.82 12.61 -6.81
C ASN A 4 39.47 12.44 -5.32
N TRP A 5 38.50 11.60 -5.00
CA TRP A 5 38.07 11.37 -3.62
C TRP A 5 39.06 10.49 -2.89
N GLN A 6 38.99 10.51 -1.56
CA GLN A 6 39.83 9.66 -0.74
C GLN A 6 39.12 8.34 -0.50
N SER A 7 39.79 7.23 -0.80
CA SER A 7 39.33 5.90 -0.40
C SER A 7 39.41 5.74 1.12
N ILE A 8 38.30 5.35 1.75
CA ILE A 8 38.21 5.01 3.17
C ILE A 8 37.45 3.70 3.36
N SER A 9 37.68 3.02 4.48
CA SER A 9 36.88 1.87 4.88
C SER A 9 35.55 2.29 5.54
N LEU A 10 34.54 1.43 5.44
CA LEU A 10 33.26 1.61 6.13
C LEU A 10 33.44 1.70 7.65
N GLU A 11 34.45 1.02 8.20
CA GLU A 11 34.81 1.12 9.62
C GLU A 11 35.11 2.57 10.05
N ASN A 12 35.75 3.35 9.18
CA ASN A 12 36.08 4.74 9.48
C ASN A 12 34.87 5.68 9.34
N PHE A 13 33.81 5.27 8.64
CA PHE A 13 32.63 6.10 8.38
C PHE A 13 31.44 5.79 9.30
N ALA A 14 31.25 4.52 9.68
CA ALA A 14 30.06 4.06 10.40
C ALA A 14 30.39 3.23 11.65
N GLN A 15 29.46 3.25 12.60
CA GLN A 15 29.43 2.40 13.78
C GLN A 15 28.24 1.43 13.70
N HIS A 16 28.34 0.31 14.39
CA HIS A 16 27.34 -0.76 14.32
C HIS A 16 26.74 -1.11 15.68
N GLN A 17 25.57 -1.74 15.64
CA GLN A 17 24.99 -2.48 16.76
C GLN A 17 24.44 -3.79 16.21
N LYS A 18 25.01 -4.91 16.65
CA LYS A 18 24.47 -6.24 16.32
C LYS A 18 23.12 -6.41 17.02
N GLY A 19 22.14 -7.01 16.34
CA GLY A 19 20.85 -7.32 16.94
C GLY A 19 20.95 -8.30 18.12
N PHE A 20 19.88 -8.40 18.90
CA PHE A 20 19.83 -9.24 20.09
C PHE A 20 19.23 -10.62 19.80
N ALA A 21 19.71 -11.65 20.49
CA ALA A 21 19.24 -13.03 20.40
C ALA A 21 17.99 -13.27 21.27
N PHE A 22 16.81 -12.90 20.77
CA PHE A 22 15.55 -13.14 21.49
C PHE A 22 15.21 -14.63 21.53
N LYS A 23 14.78 -15.14 22.70
CA LYS A 23 14.38 -16.56 22.83
C LYS A 23 12.92 -16.70 22.44
N SER A 24 12.56 -17.83 21.82
CA SER A 24 11.17 -18.06 21.37
C SER A 24 10.14 -17.98 22.50
N LYS A 25 10.55 -18.31 23.74
CA LYS A 25 9.71 -18.22 24.94
C LYS A 25 9.40 -16.79 25.40
N ASP A 26 10.17 -15.81 24.93
CA ASP A 26 9.99 -14.40 25.30
C ASP A 26 8.94 -13.71 24.39
N TYR A 27 8.53 -14.37 23.30
CA TYR A 27 7.55 -13.82 22.37
C TYR A 27 6.13 -13.90 22.91
N ILE A 28 5.40 -12.80 22.76
CA ILE A 28 4.00 -12.62 23.16
C ILE A 28 3.18 -12.07 21.98
N GLU A 29 1.86 -12.00 22.14
CA GLU A 29 0.96 -11.55 21.07
C GLU A 29 1.01 -10.04 20.80
N LYS A 30 1.22 -9.23 21.84
CA LYS A 30 1.26 -7.76 21.77
C LYS A 30 2.31 -7.19 22.72
N GLY A 31 3.03 -6.17 22.29
CA GLY A 31 4.11 -5.54 23.06
C GLY A 31 5.04 -4.75 22.16
N VAL A 32 6.34 -4.72 22.47
CA VAL A 32 7.35 -4.09 21.62
C VAL A 32 7.72 -5.02 20.48
N ALA A 33 7.61 -4.53 19.25
CA ALA A 33 7.88 -5.33 18.06
C ALA A 33 9.37 -5.65 17.87
N VAL A 34 9.65 -6.86 17.38
CA VAL A 34 10.98 -7.36 17.06
C VAL A 34 11.09 -7.60 15.56
N VAL A 35 12.01 -6.89 14.92
CA VAL A 35 12.34 -7.00 13.50
C VAL A 35 13.34 -8.14 13.29
N ARG A 36 12.95 -9.09 12.46
CA ARG A 36 13.78 -10.24 12.06
C ARG A 36 14.19 -10.09 10.59
N VAL A 37 15.18 -10.86 10.14
CA VAL A 37 15.59 -10.88 8.71
C VAL A 37 14.42 -11.26 7.80
N SER A 38 13.50 -12.12 8.27
CA SER A 38 12.28 -12.48 7.54
C SER A 38 11.30 -11.32 7.34
N ASN A 39 11.42 -10.26 8.15
CA ASN A 39 10.62 -9.04 7.99
C ASN A 39 11.27 -8.04 7.01
N LEU A 40 12.47 -8.31 6.49
CA LEU A 40 13.16 -7.39 5.57
C LEU A 40 12.71 -7.66 4.13
N ASN A 41 11.95 -6.74 3.54
CA ASN A 41 11.59 -6.79 2.11
C ASN A 41 12.69 -6.10 1.26
N THR A 42 12.47 -5.78 -0.01
CA THR A 42 13.53 -5.21 -0.87
C THR A 42 14.04 -3.85 -0.39
N ASN A 43 13.16 -2.99 0.15
CA ASN A 43 13.50 -1.58 0.46
C ASN A 43 13.03 -1.10 1.84
N SER A 44 12.30 -1.91 2.60
CA SER A 44 11.66 -1.54 3.87
C SER A 44 11.46 -2.75 4.78
N ILE A 45 10.75 -2.56 5.87
CA ILE A 45 10.37 -3.58 6.85
C ILE A 45 8.89 -3.95 6.64
N ASP A 46 8.62 -5.23 6.43
CA ASP A 46 7.28 -5.80 6.44
C ASP A 46 6.80 -6.02 7.88
N ILE A 47 5.74 -5.28 8.23
CA ILE A 47 5.15 -5.26 9.56
C ILE A 47 3.99 -6.26 9.74
N SER A 48 3.68 -7.08 8.73
CA SER A 48 2.52 -7.98 8.75
C SER A 48 2.68 -9.20 9.68
N ASP A 49 3.89 -9.76 9.82
CA ASP A 49 4.22 -10.87 10.75
C ASP A 49 5.36 -10.47 11.70
N LEU A 50 5.10 -9.47 12.54
CA LEU A 50 6.00 -9.11 13.63
C LEU A 50 5.82 -10.07 14.81
N LYS A 51 6.92 -10.28 15.54
CA LYS A 51 6.88 -10.88 16.88
C LYS A 51 7.03 -9.79 17.91
N TYR A 52 6.43 -9.98 19.08
CA TYR A 52 6.43 -8.96 20.14
C TYR A 52 7.04 -9.53 21.41
N ILE A 53 7.61 -8.66 22.24
CA ILE A 53 8.07 -8.98 23.59
C ILE A 53 7.46 -7.99 24.59
N SER A 54 7.47 -8.32 25.89
CA SER A 54 6.94 -7.41 26.91
C SER A 54 7.80 -6.14 27.05
N GLU A 55 7.18 -5.05 27.50
CA GLU A 55 7.87 -3.78 27.80
C GLU A 55 8.97 -3.95 28.85
N GLU A 56 8.77 -4.85 29.81
CA GLU A 56 9.78 -5.18 30.82
C GLU A 56 11.06 -5.76 30.18
N VAL A 57 10.91 -6.72 29.27
CA VAL A 57 12.05 -7.30 28.54
C VAL A 57 12.67 -6.28 27.59
N ALA A 58 11.85 -5.44 26.96
CA ALA A 58 12.30 -4.42 26.02
C ALA A 58 13.06 -3.26 26.68
N SER A 59 12.68 -2.85 27.89
CA SER A 59 13.32 -1.75 28.63
C SER A 59 14.81 -2.01 28.87
N ASN A 60 15.16 -3.27 29.15
CA ASN A 60 16.55 -3.74 29.31
C ASN A 60 17.32 -3.90 27.99
N LYS A 61 16.72 -3.52 26.85
CA LYS A 61 17.24 -3.74 25.49
C LYS A 61 17.21 -2.47 24.63
N SER A 62 17.26 -1.30 25.27
CA SER A 62 17.26 0.02 24.63
C SER A 62 18.30 0.16 23.51
N ASN A 63 19.50 -0.42 23.66
CA ASN A 63 20.57 -0.35 22.66
C ASN A 63 20.18 -0.95 21.29
N PHE A 64 19.25 -1.92 21.28
CA PHE A 64 18.80 -2.63 20.08
C PHE A 64 17.60 -1.97 19.41
N LYS A 65 17.10 -0.85 19.97
CA LYS A 65 16.01 -0.08 19.38
C LYS A 65 16.42 0.52 18.04
N LEU A 66 15.54 0.41 17.08
CA LEU A 66 15.62 1.03 15.78
C LEU A 66 15.07 2.45 15.86
N ALA A 67 15.65 3.32 15.07
CA ALA A 67 15.19 4.67 14.80
C ALA A 67 15.12 4.88 13.28
N HIS A 68 14.28 5.80 12.86
CA HIS A 68 14.15 6.22 11.49
C HIS A 68 15.52 6.52 10.85
N ASN A 69 15.68 6.12 9.60
CA ASN A 69 16.93 6.19 8.82
C ASN A 69 18.08 5.30 9.29
N ASP A 70 17.91 4.49 10.34
CA ASP A 70 18.88 3.43 10.63
C ASP A 70 19.06 2.53 9.40
N VAL A 71 20.30 2.14 9.12
CA VAL A 71 20.63 1.23 8.02
C VAL A 71 20.82 -0.16 8.57
N ILE A 72 20.02 -1.11 8.12
CA ILE A 72 20.11 -2.51 8.55
C ILE A 72 20.71 -3.34 7.43
N ILE A 73 21.68 -4.18 7.77
CA ILE A 73 22.25 -5.21 6.89
C ILE A 73 21.91 -6.59 7.43
N ALA A 74 21.27 -7.42 6.61
CA ALA A 74 21.04 -8.82 6.93
C ALA A 74 22.37 -9.60 6.81
N THR A 75 22.81 -10.23 7.89
CA THR A 75 24.10 -10.96 7.88
C THR A 75 23.97 -12.42 7.47
N VAL A 76 22.75 -12.90 7.26
CA VAL A 76 22.43 -14.25 6.78
C VAL A 76 21.36 -14.16 5.71
N GLY A 77 21.38 -15.09 4.78
CA GLY A 77 20.42 -15.14 3.69
C GLY A 77 20.70 -16.28 2.72
N SER A 78 20.14 -16.18 1.53
CA SER A 78 20.46 -17.03 0.38
C SER A 78 21.56 -16.41 -0.48
N TRP A 79 22.10 -17.21 -1.38
CA TRP A 79 22.88 -16.70 -2.51
C TRP A 79 21.99 -15.93 -3.50
N PRO A 80 22.57 -15.16 -4.44
CA PRO A 80 21.85 -14.30 -5.40
C PRO A 80 20.75 -14.99 -6.22
N ASN A 81 20.82 -16.32 -6.36
CA ASN A 81 19.81 -17.14 -7.03
C ASN A 81 18.40 -16.99 -6.43
N ASN A 82 18.29 -16.53 -5.19
CA ASN A 82 17.02 -16.12 -4.59
C ASN A 82 17.08 -14.64 -4.13
N PRO A 83 16.75 -13.69 -5.02
CA PRO A 83 16.81 -12.25 -4.76
C PRO A 83 16.04 -11.79 -3.51
N ALA A 84 14.95 -12.48 -3.17
CA ALA A 84 14.07 -12.10 -2.07
C ALA A 84 14.71 -12.31 -0.69
N SER A 85 15.77 -13.10 -0.57
CA SER A 85 16.42 -13.40 0.71
C SER A 85 17.94 -13.30 0.68
N VAL A 86 18.52 -12.58 -0.30
CA VAL A 86 19.97 -12.51 -0.48
C VAL A 86 20.67 -12.00 0.78
N VAL A 87 21.80 -12.64 1.11
CA VAL A 87 22.71 -12.19 2.18
C VAL A 87 23.21 -10.77 1.91
N GLY A 88 23.43 -9.96 2.96
CA GLY A 88 23.92 -8.60 2.78
C GLY A 88 22.85 -7.59 2.37
N LYS A 89 21.57 -8.00 2.35
CA LYS A 89 20.46 -7.10 2.02
C LYS A 89 20.45 -5.87 2.92
N VAL A 90 20.35 -4.70 2.29
CA VAL A 90 20.37 -3.38 2.94
C VAL A 90 19.00 -2.72 2.94
N ILE A 91 18.58 -2.25 4.12
CA ILE A 91 17.26 -1.62 4.37
C ILE A 91 17.43 -0.32 5.16
N LYS A 92 16.65 0.69 4.81
CA LYS A 92 16.47 1.91 5.62
C LYS A 92 15.24 1.75 6.52
N VAL A 93 15.38 2.02 7.82
CA VAL A 93 14.26 1.92 8.76
C VAL A 93 13.24 3.03 8.52
N PRO A 94 11.96 2.71 8.27
CA PRO A 94 10.89 3.71 8.12
C PRO A 94 10.39 4.24 9.48
N ARG A 95 9.77 5.42 9.50
CA ARG A 95 9.31 6.09 10.74
C ARG A 95 8.35 5.25 11.58
N ASN A 96 7.48 4.47 10.93
CA ASN A 96 6.51 3.60 11.62
C ASN A 96 7.14 2.38 12.30
N CYS A 97 8.46 2.19 12.19
CA CYS A 97 9.22 1.16 12.87
C CYS A 97 10.13 1.73 13.99
N ASP A 98 9.96 3.00 14.35
CA ASP A 98 10.66 3.61 15.47
C ASP A 98 10.40 2.81 16.76
N ASN A 99 11.45 2.66 17.57
CA ASN A 99 11.47 1.91 18.81
C ASN A 99 11.30 0.38 18.70
N PHE A 100 11.19 -0.18 17.49
CA PHE A 100 11.22 -1.63 17.31
C PHE A 100 12.61 -2.18 17.64
N LEU A 101 12.73 -3.45 18.02
CA LEU A 101 13.98 -4.08 18.40
C LEU A 101 14.55 -4.94 17.26
N LEU A 102 15.88 -4.90 17.07
CA LEU A 102 16.55 -5.71 16.04
C LEU A 102 17.01 -7.09 16.55
N ASN A 103 16.73 -8.15 15.80
CA ASN A 103 17.17 -9.53 16.10
C ASN A 103 18.60 -9.86 15.60
N GLN A 104 19.26 -10.86 16.19
CA GLN A 104 20.67 -11.26 16.07
C GLN A 104 21.25 -11.54 14.67
N ASN A 105 20.39 -11.72 13.67
CA ASN A 105 20.78 -12.06 12.29
C ASN A 105 20.87 -10.84 11.36
N ALA A 106 20.83 -9.65 11.95
CA ALA A 106 20.99 -8.38 11.27
C ALA A 106 21.83 -7.43 12.13
N VAL A 107 22.45 -6.47 11.46
CA VAL A 107 23.29 -5.45 12.10
C VAL A 107 22.75 -4.09 11.71
N ARG A 108 22.57 -3.21 12.70
CA ARG A 108 22.24 -1.80 12.50
C ARG A 108 23.53 -1.01 12.32
N PHE A 109 23.59 -0.12 11.35
CA PHE A 109 24.66 0.84 11.12
C PHE A 109 24.14 2.28 11.25
N ARG A 110 24.95 3.10 11.90
CA ARG A 110 24.81 4.55 11.98
C ARG A 110 26.12 5.21 11.59
N VAL A 111 26.07 6.35 10.92
CA VAL A 111 27.27 7.15 10.69
C VAL A 111 27.87 7.63 12.01
N LYS A 112 29.18 7.85 12.01
CA LYS A 112 29.89 8.48 13.15
C LYS A 112 29.67 9.99 13.19
N SER A 113 29.36 10.60 12.04
CA SER A 113 28.96 12.00 11.88
C SER A 113 27.58 12.24 12.51
N GLU A 114 27.33 13.47 12.95
CA GLU A 114 26.00 13.90 13.41
C GLU A 114 25.11 14.41 12.26
N ASP A 115 25.64 14.53 11.05
CA ASP A 115 24.88 14.99 9.88
C ASP A 115 23.85 13.92 9.43
N PRO A 116 22.54 14.21 9.45
CA PRO A 116 21.52 13.28 8.98
C PRO A 116 21.66 12.91 7.48
N HIS A 117 22.29 13.77 6.67
CA HIS A 117 22.53 13.46 5.26
C HIS A 117 23.61 12.39 5.08
N ASP A 118 24.59 12.32 5.98
CA ASP A 118 25.58 11.24 5.98
C ASP A 118 24.90 9.89 6.24
N GLN A 119 23.88 9.85 7.09
CA GLN A 119 23.09 8.64 7.33
C GLN A 119 22.30 8.20 6.08
N LEU A 120 21.74 9.14 5.32
CA LEU A 120 21.08 8.85 4.05
C LEU A 120 22.09 8.44 2.97
N PHE A 121 23.24 9.11 2.90
CA PHE A 121 24.33 8.73 2.00
C PHE A 121 24.82 7.30 2.30
N LEU A 122 24.98 6.94 3.59
CA LEU A 122 25.33 5.58 4.02
C LEU A 122 24.33 4.56 3.47
N TYR A 123 23.03 4.85 3.55
CA TYR A 123 22.00 3.97 2.97
C TYR A 123 22.23 3.77 1.47
N TYR A 124 22.42 4.83 0.70
CA TYR A 124 22.60 4.76 -0.75
C TYR A 124 23.91 4.08 -1.16
N LEU A 125 25.00 4.38 -0.46
CA LEU A 125 26.30 3.73 -0.63
C LEU A 125 26.16 2.21 -0.48
N LEU A 126 25.52 1.76 0.61
CA LEU A 126 25.33 0.34 0.90
C LEU A 126 24.21 -0.28 0.04
N LYS A 127 23.34 0.51 -0.58
CA LYS A 127 22.36 0.04 -1.56
C LYS A 127 22.96 -0.16 -2.96
N SER A 128 24.15 0.37 -3.21
CA SER A 128 24.81 0.31 -4.51
C SER A 128 25.15 -1.11 -4.94
N LYS A 129 25.23 -1.32 -6.26
CA LYS A 129 25.67 -2.60 -6.83
C LYS A 129 27.10 -2.95 -6.41
N THR A 130 27.97 -1.94 -6.29
CA THR A 130 29.36 -2.11 -5.85
C THR A 130 29.43 -2.76 -4.47
N PHE A 131 28.65 -2.27 -3.51
CA PHE A 131 28.58 -2.89 -2.19
C PHE A 131 27.98 -4.30 -2.25
N SER A 132 26.88 -4.48 -2.99
CA SER A 132 26.24 -5.79 -3.14
C SER A 132 27.20 -6.83 -3.73
N ASP A 133 27.95 -6.49 -4.77
CA ASP A 133 28.90 -7.39 -5.43
C ASP A 133 30.06 -7.74 -4.48
N TYR A 134 30.57 -6.76 -3.72
CA TYR A 134 31.59 -6.96 -2.69
C TYR A 134 31.11 -7.91 -1.58
N ILE A 135 29.89 -7.71 -1.08
CA ILE A 135 29.35 -8.57 -0.04
C ILE A 135 29.14 -9.99 -0.54
N ILE A 136 28.70 -10.16 -1.79
CA ILE A 136 28.54 -11.50 -2.39
C ILE A 136 29.91 -12.20 -2.54
N SER A 137 30.97 -11.47 -2.90
CA SER A 137 32.30 -12.07 -3.09
C SER A 137 33.00 -12.46 -1.78
N THR A 138 32.62 -11.83 -0.66
CA THR A 138 33.15 -12.11 0.68
C THR A 138 32.26 -13.04 1.50
N ALA A 139 31.01 -13.27 1.07
CA ALA A 139 30.07 -14.16 1.73
C ALA A 139 30.57 -15.61 1.78
N GLN A 140 30.16 -16.32 2.83
CA GLN A 140 30.54 -17.70 3.12
C GLN A 140 29.30 -18.55 3.40
N GLY A 141 29.36 -19.84 3.11
CA GLY A 141 28.31 -20.78 3.52
C GLY A 141 28.04 -21.88 2.50
N SER A 142 26.97 -22.63 2.76
CA SER A 142 26.51 -23.72 1.88
C SER A 142 25.67 -23.18 0.72
N ALA A 143 25.38 -24.01 -0.28
CA ALA A 143 24.61 -23.60 -1.47
C ALA A 143 23.22 -23.00 -1.16
N ASN A 144 22.62 -23.35 -0.03
CA ASN A 144 21.28 -22.87 0.36
C ASN A 144 21.32 -21.78 1.46
N GLN A 145 22.48 -21.50 2.04
CA GLN A 145 22.60 -20.55 3.13
C GLN A 145 23.97 -19.86 3.10
N ALA A 146 23.93 -18.54 2.93
CA ALA A 146 25.08 -17.66 2.95
C ALA A 146 25.06 -16.77 4.20
N SER A 147 26.24 -16.37 4.64
CA SER A 147 26.47 -15.51 5.79
C SER A 147 27.68 -14.62 5.56
N ILE A 148 27.71 -13.47 6.23
CA ILE A 148 28.78 -12.48 6.14
C ILE A 148 29.23 -12.08 7.54
N THR A 149 30.51 -11.82 7.73
CA THR A 149 31.02 -11.37 9.02
C THR A 149 31.00 -9.85 9.11
N LEU A 150 30.97 -9.33 10.34
CA LEU A 150 31.07 -7.89 10.57
C LEU A 150 32.42 -7.34 10.09
N LYS A 151 33.49 -8.12 10.22
CA LYS A 151 34.82 -7.76 9.75
C LYS A 151 34.81 -7.51 8.23
N ASP A 152 34.16 -8.38 7.48
CA ASP A 152 34.05 -8.23 6.02
C ASP A 152 33.21 -7.01 5.66
N ILE A 153 32.09 -6.77 6.34
CA ILE A 153 31.28 -5.55 6.11
C ILE A 153 32.12 -4.29 6.33
N TYR A 154 32.90 -4.24 7.41
CA TYR A 154 33.73 -3.08 7.74
C TYR A 154 34.93 -2.86 6.83
N ALA A 155 35.45 -3.94 6.23
CA ALA A 155 36.53 -3.90 5.26
C ALA A 155 36.10 -3.39 3.88
N PHE A 156 34.80 -3.11 3.66
CA PHE A 156 34.35 -2.47 2.44
C PHE A 156 34.98 -1.08 2.31
N GLU A 157 35.71 -0.86 1.23
CA GLU A 157 36.32 0.43 0.89
C GLU A 157 35.50 1.15 -0.18
N PHE A 158 35.44 2.47 -0.07
CA PHE A 158 34.77 3.32 -1.05
C PHE A 158 35.41 4.70 -1.12
N GLU A 159 35.25 5.33 -2.28
CA GLU A 159 35.66 6.72 -2.53
C GLU A 159 34.72 7.68 -1.79
N CYS A 160 35.21 8.37 -0.75
CA CYS A 160 34.38 9.23 0.09
C CYS A 160 34.34 10.66 -0.44
N PRO A 161 33.18 11.18 -0.88
CA PRO A 161 33.05 12.57 -1.28
C PRO A 161 33.17 13.53 -0.09
N SER A 162 33.34 14.83 -0.36
CA SER A 162 33.20 15.88 0.65
C SER A 162 31.80 15.87 1.27
N ALA A 163 31.65 16.42 2.49
CA ALA A 163 30.36 16.47 3.17
C ALA A 163 29.28 17.18 2.34
N SER A 164 29.63 18.28 1.66
CA SER A 164 28.73 19.00 0.76
C SER A 164 28.21 18.10 -0.38
N VAL A 165 29.12 17.36 -1.04
CA VAL A 165 28.72 16.43 -2.12
C VAL A 165 27.89 15.27 -1.59
N ARG A 166 28.21 14.70 -0.41
CA ARG A 166 27.41 13.63 0.21
C ARG A 166 25.99 14.10 0.50
N LYS A 167 25.85 15.34 1.00
CA LYS A 167 24.56 15.98 1.24
C LYS A 167 23.74 16.11 -0.04
N GLU A 168 24.33 16.58 -1.13
CA GLU A 168 23.64 16.71 -2.41
C GLU A 168 23.24 15.35 -3.01
N ILE A 169 24.12 14.35 -2.96
CA ILE A 169 23.79 12.98 -3.38
C ILE A 169 22.61 12.44 -2.57
N ALA A 170 22.64 12.61 -1.24
CA ALA A 170 21.57 12.19 -0.35
C ALA A 170 20.25 12.89 -0.68
N ASN A 171 20.27 14.20 -0.92
CA ASN A 171 19.07 14.99 -1.28
C ASN A 171 18.45 14.52 -2.59
N ILE A 172 19.25 14.37 -3.65
CA ILE A 172 18.77 13.94 -4.97
C ILE A 172 18.12 12.56 -4.88
N LEU A 173 18.80 11.58 -4.28
CA LEU A 173 18.31 10.21 -4.24
C LEU A 173 17.13 10.04 -3.28
N SER A 174 17.14 10.73 -2.14
CA SER A 174 16.01 10.72 -1.20
C SER A 174 14.76 11.37 -1.77
N ALA A 175 14.88 12.48 -2.51
CA ALA A 175 13.75 13.10 -3.18
C ALA A 175 13.04 12.14 -4.16
N ILE A 176 13.81 11.34 -4.91
CA ILE A 176 13.26 10.35 -5.84
C ILE A 176 12.53 9.22 -5.10
N ASP A 177 13.14 8.68 -4.04
CA ASP A 177 12.53 7.62 -3.22
C ASP A 177 11.29 8.13 -2.46
N ASP A 178 11.33 9.34 -1.91
CA ASP A 178 10.24 9.97 -1.17
C ASP A 178 9.04 10.22 -2.10
N LYS A 179 9.29 10.72 -3.32
CA LYS A 179 8.24 10.87 -4.33
C LYS A 179 7.63 9.53 -4.74
N SER A 180 8.44 8.49 -4.90
CA SER A 180 7.96 7.13 -5.18
C SER A 180 7.10 6.59 -4.03
N SER A 181 7.51 6.82 -2.78
CA SER A 181 6.77 6.44 -1.57
C SER A 181 5.42 7.17 -1.50
N LEU A 182 5.42 8.49 -1.71
CA LEU A 182 4.20 9.32 -1.72
C LEU A 182 3.21 8.87 -2.79
N ASN A 183 3.69 8.55 -3.99
CA ASN A 183 2.85 8.04 -5.07
C ASN A 183 2.20 6.69 -4.69
N ASN A 184 2.95 5.78 -4.06
CA ASN A 184 2.40 4.51 -3.56
C ASN A 184 1.32 4.74 -2.49
N GLN A 185 1.55 5.62 -1.52
CA GLN A 185 0.57 5.98 -0.49
C GLN A 185 -0.70 6.62 -1.08
N THR A 186 -0.52 7.46 -2.10
CA THR A 186 -1.64 8.08 -2.82
C THR A 186 -2.46 7.02 -3.54
N ASN A 187 -1.81 6.06 -4.22
CA ASN A 187 -2.50 4.98 -4.90
C ASN A 187 -3.32 4.12 -3.93
N GLN A 188 -2.75 3.76 -2.78
CA GLN A 188 -3.48 3.05 -1.73
C GLN A 188 -4.68 3.85 -1.19
N THR A 189 -4.56 5.17 -1.12
CA THR A 189 -5.66 6.03 -0.68
C THR A 189 -6.78 6.12 -1.72
N LEU A 190 -6.43 6.28 -3.00
CA LEU A 190 -7.41 6.26 -4.10
C LEU A 190 -8.15 4.92 -4.19
N GLU A 191 -7.45 3.81 -4.01
CA GLU A 191 -8.06 2.49 -3.96
C GLU A 191 -9.01 2.35 -2.76
N ARG A 192 -8.57 2.75 -1.55
CA ARG A 192 -9.44 2.76 -0.37
C ARG A 192 -10.67 3.65 -0.55
N MET A 193 -10.53 4.78 -1.24
CA MET A 193 -11.68 5.62 -1.60
C MET A 193 -12.63 4.86 -2.52
N ALA A 194 -12.16 4.27 -3.63
CA ALA A 194 -13.02 3.46 -4.50
C ALA A 194 -13.77 2.37 -3.71
N GLN A 195 -13.07 1.64 -2.84
CA GLN A 195 -13.66 0.59 -2.01
C GLN A 195 -14.67 1.13 -0.99
N ALA A 196 -14.41 2.29 -0.38
CA ALA A 196 -15.35 2.93 0.54
C ALA A 196 -16.63 3.35 -0.17
N TRP A 197 -16.52 3.91 -1.38
CA TRP A 197 -17.69 4.24 -2.21
C TRP A 197 -18.45 2.98 -2.64
N PHE A 198 -17.74 1.92 -3.05
CA PHE A 198 -18.38 0.63 -3.38
C PHE A 198 -19.19 0.10 -2.19
N LYS A 199 -18.57 0.06 -1.00
CA LYS A 199 -19.20 -0.42 0.21
C LYS A 199 -20.43 0.42 0.55
N SER A 200 -20.30 1.74 0.52
CA SER A 200 -21.39 2.68 0.79
C SER A 200 -22.58 2.45 -0.16
N TRP A 201 -22.34 2.34 -1.46
CA TRP A 201 -23.41 2.22 -2.47
C TRP A 201 -24.05 0.83 -2.53
N PHE A 202 -23.24 -0.24 -2.46
CA PHE A 202 -23.68 -1.59 -2.84
C PHE A 202 -23.65 -2.62 -1.70
N VAL A 203 -23.11 -2.28 -0.54
CA VAL A 203 -23.04 -3.20 0.62
C VAL A 203 -23.83 -2.65 1.81
N ASP A 204 -23.56 -1.40 2.18
CA ASP A 204 -24.25 -0.73 3.29
C ASP A 204 -25.53 -0.05 2.83
N PHE A 205 -25.68 0.23 1.53
CA PHE A 205 -26.83 0.92 0.93
C PHE A 205 -27.07 2.32 1.53
N ASP A 206 -25.99 3.04 1.86
CA ASP A 206 -26.06 4.35 2.52
C ASP A 206 -26.96 5.34 1.76
N PRO A 207 -26.90 5.49 0.43
CA PRO A 207 -27.77 6.44 -0.27
C PRO A 207 -29.26 6.08 -0.18
N VAL A 208 -29.59 4.79 -0.08
CA VAL A 208 -30.98 4.32 0.10
C VAL A 208 -31.48 4.68 1.49
N PHE A 209 -30.64 4.51 2.51
CA PHE A 209 -30.94 4.95 3.86
C PHE A 209 -31.06 6.47 3.95
N ASP A 210 -30.19 7.23 3.29
CA ASP A 210 -30.28 8.68 3.26
C ASP A 210 -31.62 9.15 2.66
N ASN A 211 -32.07 8.50 1.57
CA ASN A 211 -33.36 8.76 0.96
C ASN A 211 -34.55 8.36 1.85
N LEU A 212 -34.46 7.21 2.52
CA LEU A 212 -35.48 6.76 3.48
C LEU A 212 -35.61 7.75 4.64
N LEU A 213 -34.49 8.16 5.22
CA LEU A 213 -34.42 9.09 6.36
C LEU A 213 -34.87 10.51 5.98
N ALA A 214 -34.70 10.91 4.72
CA ALA A 214 -35.18 12.18 4.19
C ALA A 214 -36.66 12.16 3.77
N SER A 215 -37.30 10.99 3.74
CA SER A 215 -38.69 10.85 3.33
C SER A 215 -39.64 11.51 4.32
N VAL A 216 -40.60 12.27 3.81
CA VAL A 216 -41.61 12.99 4.62
C VAL A 216 -42.44 12.03 5.48
N ASP A 217 -42.62 10.80 5.01
CA ASP A 217 -43.41 9.76 5.67
C ASP A 217 -42.61 8.95 6.71
N PHE A 218 -41.29 9.12 6.77
CA PHE A 218 -40.44 8.35 7.68
C PHE A 218 -40.20 9.10 8.99
N LYS A 219 -40.76 8.58 10.08
CA LYS A 219 -40.47 9.07 11.43
C LYS A 219 -39.29 8.31 12.01
N LEU A 220 -38.21 9.03 12.35
CA LEU A 220 -36.99 8.46 12.94
C LEU A 220 -37.28 7.65 14.22
N GLU A 221 -38.28 8.06 14.99
CA GLU A 221 -38.76 7.37 16.19
C GLU A 221 -39.25 5.95 15.92
N ASN A 222 -39.65 5.64 14.69
CA ASN A 222 -40.12 4.32 14.26
C ASN A 222 -39.02 3.45 13.65
N LEU A 223 -37.76 3.91 13.59
CA LEU A 223 -36.64 3.16 12.99
C LEU A 223 -36.50 1.75 13.60
N GLU A 224 -36.70 1.62 14.92
CA GLU A 224 -36.60 0.34 15.62
C GLU A 224 -37.77 -0.61 15.37
N THR A 225 -38.92 -0.09 14.93
CA THR A 225 -40.15 -0.85 14.69
C THR A 225 -40.42 -1.11 13.21
N SER A 226 -39.87 -0.28 12.31
CA SER A 226 -40.22 -0.27 10.87
C SER A 226 -39.23 -0.98 9.96
N LEU A 227 -38.04 -1.33 10.46
CA LEU A 227 -37.04 -2.07 9.70
C LEU A 227 -36.78 -3.47 10.28
N PRO A 228 -36.34 -4.44 9.48
CA PRO A 228 -35.72 -5.68 9.93
C PRO A 228 -34.38 -5.43 10.64
N ASP A 229 -33.97 -6.31 11.55
CA ASP A 229 -32.78 -6.11 12.41
C ASP A 229 -31.48 -5.87 11.63
N GLU A 230 -31.28 -6.54 10.49
CA GLU A 230 -30.10 -6.32 9.63
C GLU A 230 -30.05 -4.90 9.04
N LEU A 231 -31.19 -4.39 8.60
CA LEU A 231 -31.31 -3.02 8.07
C LEU A 231 -31.23 -1.99 9.20
N LYS A 232 -31.75 -2.29 10.40
CA LYS A 232 -31.61 -1.41 11.58
C LYS A 232 -30.14 -1.13 11.89
N GLN A 233 -29.30 -2.16 11.94
CA GLN A 233 -27.87 -1.99 12.23
C GLN A 233 -27.14 -1.16 11.16
N LYS A 234 -27.51 -1.32 9.88
CA LYS A 234 -26.96 -0.48 8.79
C LYS A 234 -27.44 0.97 8.92
N ALA A 235 -28.73 1.19 9.12
CA ALA A 235 -29.31 2.52 9.30
C ALA A 235 -28.72 3.27 10.51
N GLN A 236 -28.58 2.59 11.65
CA GLN A 236 -27.96 3.16 12.86
C GLN A 236 -26.50 3.55 12.62
N ARG A 237 -25.74 2.70 11.91
CA ARG A 237 -24.36 3.03 11.52
C ARG A 237 -24.30 4.26 10.60
N ARG A 238 -25.20 4.34 9.62
CA ARG A 238 -25.29 5.49 8.72
C ARG A 238 -25.64 6.77 9.46
N LEU A 239 -26.62 6.72 10.36
CA LEU A 239 -27.01 7.85 11.20
C LEU A 239 -25.87 8.33 12.11
N ALA A 240 -25.14 7.40 12.73
CA ALA A 240 -23.96 7.74 13.53
C ALA A 240 -22.86 8.39 12.68
N ALA A 241 -22.68 7.94 11.43
CA ALA A 241 -21.73 8.54 10.50
C ALA A 241 -22.14 9.96 10.09
N LEU A 242 -23.42 10.19 9.75
CA LEU A 242 -23.96 11.52 9.41
C LEU A 242 -23.80 12.51 10.56
N ASN A 243 -24.15 12.11 11.78
CA ASN A 243 -23.95 12.94 12.97
C ASN A 243 -22.46 13.23 13.23
N SER A 244 -21.58 12.26 12.97
CA SER A 244 -20.13 12.46 13.10
C SER A 244 -19.59 13.45 12.07
N LEU A 245 -20.10 13.41 10.84
CA LEU A 245 -19.77 14.35 9.76
C LEU A 245 -20.20 15.78 10.10
N GLU A 246 -21.39 15.92 10.68
CA GLU A 246 -21.88 17.20 11.18
C GLU A 246 -20.98 17.76 12.28
N ASN A 247 -20.72 16.96 13.31
CA ASN A 247 -19.82 17.33 14.40
C ASN A 247 -18.41 17.68 13.89
N ALA A 248 -17.89 16.95 12.89
CA ALA A 248 -16.61 17.23 12.28
C ALA A 248 -16.61 18.54 11.47
N THR A 249 -17.73 18.84 10.80
CA THR A 249 -17.93 20.10 10.06
C THR A 249 -18.01 21.27 11.02
N GLU A 250 -18.72 21.13 12.13
CA GLU A 250 -18.77 22.10 13.23
C GLU A 250 -17.41 22.27 13.90
N CYS A 251 -16.69 21.19 14.19
CA CYS A 251 -15.31 21.24 14.69
C CYS A 251 -14.38 21.96 13.72
N LYS A 252 -14.47 21.66 12.42
CA LYS A 252 -13.65 22.29 11.38
C LYS A 252 -13.99 23.77 11.23
N ALA A 253 -15.27 24.13 11.25
CA ALA A 253 -15.70 25.53 11.23
C ALA A 253 -15.21 26.27 12.48
N SER A 254 -15.28 25.64 13.65
CA SER A 254 -14.75 26.18 14.91
C SER A 254 -13.22 26.33 14.88
N LEU A 255 -12.49 25.36 14.31
CA LEU A 255 -11.03 25.41 14.13
C LEU A 255 -10.61 26.47 13.11
N ILE A 256 -11.36 26.67 12.04
CA ILE A 256 -11.12 27.74 11.05
C ILE A 256 -11.40 29.09 11.67
N ALA A 257 -12.50 29.23 12.43
CA ALA A 257 -12.82 30.45 13.16
C ALA A 257 -11.72 30.77 14.17
N LEU A 258 -11.29 29.78 14.96
CA LEU A 258 -10.19 29.91 15.91
C LEU A 258 -8.86 30.24 15.20
N ALA A 259 -8.57 29.64 14.05
CA ALA A 259 -7.38 29.95 13.26
C ALA A 259 -7.41 31.39 12.73
N HIS A 260 -8.55 31.87 12.24
CA HIS A 260 -8.75 33.26 11.85
C HIS A 260 -8.62 34.21 13.05
N GLU A 261 -9.13 33.82 14.22
CA GLU A 261 -9.02 34.58 15.46
C GLU A 261 -7.56 34.65 15.96
N LEU A 262 -6.83 33.54 15.93
CA LEU A 262 -5.38 33.47 16.20
C LEU A 262 -4.58 34.30 15.19
N GLN A 263 -5.00 34.34 13.93
CA GLN A 263 -4.36 35.12 12.88
C GLN A 263 -4.68 36.62 12.97
N ALA A 264 -5.80 36.98 13.62
CA ALA A 264 -6.11 38.35 14.01
C ALA A 264 -5.40 38.75 15.32
N GLN A 265 -5.21 37.81 16.25
CA GLN A 265 -4.49 38.00 17.51
C GLN A 265 -2.97 38.08 17.33
N THR A 266 -2.39 37.58 16.22
CA THR A 266 -0.97 37.82 15.90
C THR A 266 -0.65 39.29 15.52
N GLN A 267 -1.64 40.18 15.46
CA GLN A 267 -1.45 41.64 15.40
C GLN A 267 -1.59 42.37 16.75
N ALA A 268 -1.88 41.67 17.86
CA ALA A 268 -1.92 42.26 19.20
C ALA A 268 -1.46 41.25 20.27
N ALA A 269 -0.29 41.47 20.83
CA ALA A 269 0.32 40.55 21.78
C ALA A 269 -0.33 40.54 23.19
N VAL A 270 -0.22 39.37 23.84
CA VAL A 270 -0.15 39.08 25.30
C VAL A 270 -1.42 38.58 26.05
N GLN A 271 -1.25 37.39 26.67
CA GLN A 271 -1.87 36.77 27.88
C GLN A 271 -3.06 35.78 27.80
N VAL A 272 -2.76 34.49 28.14
CA VAL A 272 -3.36 33.57 29.18
C VAL A 272 -4.88 33.21 29.07
N SER A 273 -5.43 32.02 29.34
CA SER A 273 -5.06 30.69 29.88
C SER A 273 -6.03 29.60 29.37
N GLU A 274 -5.58 28.36 29.48
CA GLU A 274 -6.30 27.10 29.77
C GLU A 274 -7.79 27.18 30.20
N LYS A 275 -8.63 26.27 29.67
CA LYS A 275 -9.31 25.24 30.49
C LYS A 275 -10.12 24.19 29.71
N THR A 276 -9.78 22.94 30.02
CA THR A 276 -10.62 21.74 30.29
C THR A 276 -11.68 21.26 29.29
N ALA A 277 -11.46 19.99 28.90
CA ALA A 277 -12.44 19.06 28.39
C ALA A 277 -13.52 18.70 29.44
N GLU A 278 -14.77 18.56 28.99
CA GLU A 278 -15.82 17.82 29.69
C GLU A 278 -16.72 17.06 28.69
N THR A 279 -16.70 15.73 28.84
CA THR A 279 -17.77 14.71 28.72
C THR A 279 -18.64 14.53 27.46
N PRO A 280 -19.05 13.28 27.16
CA PRO A 280 -19.63 12.88 25.87
C PRO A 280 -21.08 13.34 25.72
N VAL A 281 -21.33 14.06 24.64
CA VAL A 281 -22.66 14.54 24.23
C VAL A 281 -23.49 13.34 23.77
N LYS A 282 -24.68 13.16 24.38
CA LYS A 282 -25.70 12.22 23.87
C LYS A 282 -26.08 12.62 22.44
N PRO A 283 -26.28 11.67 21.52
CA PRO A 283 -26.57 11.97 20.12
C PRO A 283 -27.84 12.83 20.01
N ASN A 284 -27.69 14.04 19.47
CA ASN A 284 -28.77 14.93 19.11
C ASN A 284 -29.17 14.62 17.66
N PHE A 285 -30.41 14.18 17.44
CA PHE A 285 -30.88 13.60 16.17
C PHE A 285 -31.48 14.61 15.19
N SER A 286 -31.29 15.92 15.40
CA SER A 286 -32.06 16.98 14.72
C SER A 286 -31.35 17.74 13.59
N ALA A 287 -30.13 17.36 13.19
CA ALA A 287 -29.27 18.29 12.42
C ALA A 287 -28.85 17.77 11.01
N ASN A 288 -29.49 16.69 10.56
CA ASN A 288 -29.31 16.06 9.24
C ASN A 288 -29.67 16.86 7.93
N PRO A 289 -30.45 17.97 7.91
CA PRO A 289 -30.95 18.54 6.64
C PRO A 289 -29.88 19.15 5.70
N LYS A 290 -28.80 19.76 6.24
CA LYS A 290 -27.79 20.44 5.41
C LYS A 290 -26.82 19.49 4.72
N ILE A 291 -26.53 18.34 5.33
CA ILE A 291 -25.62 17.32 4.77
C ILE A 291 -26.32 16.56 3.64
N LEU A 292 -27.60 16.20 3.82
CA LEU A 292 -28.41 15.54 2.80
C LEU A 292 -28.58 16.40 1.52
N ALA A 293 -28.61 17.73 1.66
CA ALA A 293 -28.72 18.66 0.53
C ALA A 293 -27.46 18.72 -0.37
N GLN A 294 -26.25 18.47 0.16
CA GLN A 294 -25.01 18.45 -0.64
C GLN A 294 -24.88 17.20 -1.55
N HIS A 295 -25.66 16.15 -1.28
CA HIS A 295 -25.63 14.87 -2.02
C HIS A 295 -26.85 14.63 -2.92
N ALA A 296 -27.70 15.64 -3.12
CA ALA A 296 -29.01 15.52 -3.78
C ALA A 296 -28.98 14.89 -5.19
N SER A 297 -27.92 15.09 -5.99
CA SER A 297 -27.83 14.55 -7.36
C SER A 297 -27.49 13.05 -7.40
N THR A 298 -26.69 12.55 -6.45
CA THR A 298 -26.38 11.11 -6.33
C THR A 298 -27.55 10.37 -5.69
N HIS A 299 -28.21 10.99 -4.71
CA HIS A 299 -29.31 10.40 -3.96
C HIS A 299 -30.56 10.16 -4.83
N ALA A 300 -30.82 11.03 -5.80
CA ALA A 300 -31.92 10.85 -6.76
C ALA A 300 -31.84 9.54 -7.59
N LEU A 301 -30.66 8.90 -7.66
CA LEU A 301 -30.46 7.65 -8.39
C LEU A 301 -30.89 6.41 -7.61
N PHE A 302 -31.14 6.53 -6.30
CA PHE A 302 -31.41 5.40 -5.42
C PHE A 302 -32.87 5.38 -4.97
N PRO A 303 -33.44 4.19 -4.73
CA PRO A 303 -34.74 4.11 -4.07
C PRO A 303 -34.65 4.63 -2.62
N ASN A 304 -35.81 4.79 -1.97
CA ASN A 304 -35.93 5.10 -0.55
C ASN A 304 -36.52 3.93 0.25
N GLU A 305 -36.62 2.75 -0.35
CA GLU A 305 -37.28 1.57 0.20
C GLU A 305 -36.44 0.31 -0.05
N PHE A 306 -36.71 -0.73 0.73
CA PHE A 306 -36.09 -2.05 0.61
C PHE A 306 -37.15 -3.12 0.38
N GLU A 307 -36.77 -4.20 -0.30
CA GLU A 307 -37.56 -5.41 -0.46
C GLU A 307 -36.75 -6.65 -0.11
N HIS A 308 -37.43 -7.72 0.28
CA HIS A 308 -36.77 -8.96 0.71
C HIS A 308 -36.59 -9.90 -0.48
N SER A 309 -35.34 -10.24 -0.80
CA SER A 309 -34.97 -11.35 -1.67
C SER A 309 -34.76 -12.61 -0.84
N GLU A 310 -35.33 -13.73 -1.28
CA GLU A 310 -35.14 -15.03 -0.62
C GLU A 310 -33.67 -15.50 -0.65
N GLN A 311 -32.89 -15.06 -1.63
CA GLN A 311 -31.51 -15.51 -1.87
C GLN A 311 -30.47 -14.72 -1.09
N LEU A 312 -30.60 -13.39 -1.03
CA LEU A 312 -29.59 -12.49 -0.44
C LEU A 312 -30.15 -11.55 0.64
N GLY A 313 -31.38 -11.78 1.10
CA GLY A 313 -32.01 -10.99 2.15
C GLY A 313 -32.49 -9.63 1.65
N TRP A 314 -32.37 -8.60 2.49
CA TRP A 314 -32.90 -7.27 2.17
C TRP A 314 -32.02 -6.51 1.18
N ILE A 315 -32.63 -6.10 0.07
CA ILE A 315 -32.00 -5.35 -1.01
C ILE A 315 -32.78 -4.07 -1.30
N PRO A 316 -32.16 -3.04 -1.90
CA PRO A 316 -32.89 -1.85 -2.32
C PRO A 316 -33.99 -2.19 -3.32
N LYS A 317 -35.15 -1.56 -3.18
CA LYS A 317 -36.31 -1.82 -4.04
C LYS A 317 -36.00 -1.59 -5.52
N GLY A 318 -36.34 -2.55 -6.38
CA GLY A 318 -36.08 -2.49 -7.82
C GLY A 318 -34.66 -2.89 -8.23
N TRP A 319 -33.85 -3.37 -7.29
CA TRP A 319 -32.60 -4.08 -7.59
C TRP A 319 -32.91 -5.57 -7.74
N SER A 320 -32.19 -6.29 -8.60
CA SER A 320 -32.38 -7.74 -8.76
C SER A 320 -31.29 -8.54 -8.03
N VAL A 321 -31.46 -9.84 -7.94
CA VAL A 321 -30.41 -10.78 -7.51
C VAL A 321 -30.18 -11.77 -8.63
N ASP A 322 -28.97 -11.77 -9.16
CA ASP A 322 -28.63 -12.55 -10.34
C ASP A 322 -27.19 -13.06 -10.27
N ASN A 323 -26.88 -14.00 -11.16
CA ASN A 323 -25.54 -14.54 -11.32
C ASN A 323 -24.59 -13.50 -11.93
N LEU A 324 -23.31 -13.55 -11.54
CA LEU A 324 -22.23 -12.72 -12.09
C LEU A 324 -22.19 -12.74 -13.63
N SER A 325 -22.60 -13.83 -14.26
CA SER A 325 -22.70 -13.97 -15.72
C SER A 325 -23.59 -12.93 -16.42
N ILE A 326 -24.51 -12.27 -15.70
CA ILE A 326 -25.37 -11.22 -16.26
C ILE A 326 -24.59 -9.91 -16.51
N ILE A 327 -23.44 -9.71 -15.86
CA ILE A 327 -22.63 -8.48 -16.03
C ILE A 327 -21.21 -8.74 -16.50
N ALA A 328 -20.74 -9.99 -16.45
CA ALA A 328 -19.38 -10.36 -16.80
C ALA A 328 -19.31 -11.58 -17.72
N LYS A 329 -18.22 -11.68 -18.48
CA LYS A 329 -17.81 -12.87 -19.24
C LYS A 329 -16.30 -13.10 -19.09
N PHE A 330 -15.85 -14.32 -19.38
CA PHE A 330 -14.42 -14.58 -19.51
C PHE A 330 -13.89 -14.11 -20.86
N THR A 331 -12.68 -13.56 -20.88
CA THR A 331 -12.01 -13.18 -22.13
C THR A 331 -11.57 -14.42 -22.91
N SER A 332 -11.74 -14.39 -24.23
CA SER A 332 -11.50 -15.53 -25.13
C SER A 332 -10.31 -15.35 -26.08
N GLU A 333 -9.71 -14.17 -26.11
CA GLU A 333 -8.63 -13.82 -27.04
C GLU A 333 -7.36 -14.63 -26.80
N ARG A 334 -6.53 -14.72 -27.85
CA ARG A 334 -5.25 -15.44 -27.85
C ARG A 334 -4.16 -14.54 -28.42
N VAL A 335 -2.98 -14.61 -27.82
CA VAL A 335 -1.77 -13.89 -28.26
C VAL A 335 -0.69 -14.92 -28.61
N HIS A 336 0.14 -14.63 -29.62
CA HIS A 336 1.23 -15.51 -30.01
C HIS A 336 2.34 -15.49 -28.96
N GLY A 337 2.99 -16.64 -28.73
CA GLY A 337 4.07 -16.72 -27.75
C GLY A 337 5.27 -15.84 -28.07
N ASP A 338 5.54 -15.64 -29.36
CA ASP A 338 6.66 -14.83 -29.85
C ASP A 338 6.46 -13.32 -29.57
N ASP A 339 5.22 -12.88 -29.32
CA ASP A 339 4.90 -11.48 -28.98
C ASP A 339 5.06 -11.20 -27.48
N LEU A 340 5.38 -12.21 -26.67
CA LEU A 340 5.48 -12.09 -25.23
C LEU A 340 6.83 -11.49 -24.80
N THR A 341 6.76 -10.51 -23.92
CA THR A 341 7.89 -9.84 -23.28
C THR A 341 7.75 -9.89 -21.77
N PHE A 342 8.84 -9.60 -21.05
CA PHE A 342 8.80 -9.51 -19.58
C PHE A 342 7.87 -8.42 -19.06
N ASP A 343 7.50 -7.45 -19.90
CA ASP A 343 6.60 -6.34 -19.55
C ASP A 343 5.13 -6.62 -19.89
N ASN A 344 4.83 -7.55 -20.83
CA ASN A 344 3.47 -7.82 -21.28
C ASN A 344 2.92 -9.21 -20.91
N TYR A 345 3.72 -10.05 -20.25
CA TYR A 345 3.28 -11.37 -19.81
C TYR A 345 2.87 -11.39 -18.32
N ILE A 346 1.65 -11.85 -18.03
CA ILE A 346 1.12 -11.94 -16.66
C ILE A 346 0.88 -13.40 -16.25
N SER A 347 1.55 -13.84 -15.20
CA SER A 347 1.38 -15.13 -14.56
C SER A 347 0.99 -14.96 -13.09
N THR A 348 0.77 -16.07 -12.41
CA THR A 348 0.48 -16.07 -10.98
C THR A 348 1.66 -15.60 -10.14
N ASP A 349 2.87 -15.60 -10.70
CA ASP A 349 4.12 -15.28 -9.97
C ASP A 349 4.38 -13.77 -9.91
N ASN A 350 4.08 -13.05 -11.00
CA ASN A 350 4.23 -11.60 -11.06
C ASN A 350 2.94 -10.83 -10.73
N MET A 351 1.86 -11.51 -10.34
CA MET A 351 0.74 -10.88 -9.63
C MET A 351 1.01 -10.87 -8.12
N ARG A 352 0.92 -9.69 -7.51
CA ARG A 352 1.15 -9.50 -6.06
C ARG A 352 -0.10 -9.88 -5.27
N ALA A 353 0.11 -10.54 -4.14
CA ALA A 353 -0.98 -10.91 -3.22
C ALA A 353 -1.68 -9.66 -2.64
N ASN A 354 -2.88 -9.86 -2.09
CA ASN A 354 -3.68 -8.83 -1.44
C ASN A 354 -3.90 -7.59 -2.31
N ARG A 355 -4.29 -7.81 -3.58
CA ARG A 355 -4.52 -6.77 -4.60
C ARG A 355 -3.33 -5.86 -4.86
N GLY A 356 -2.10 -6.31 -4.59
CA GLY A 356 -0.89 -5.48 -4.78
C GLY A 356 -0.52 -5.16 -6.24
N GLY A 357 -1.38 -5.43 -7.21
CA GLY A 357 -1.13 -5.24 -8.63
C GLY A 357 -0.16 -6.26 -9.23
N ILE A 358 0.69 -5.81 -10.16
CA ILE A 358 1.61 -6.66 -10.92
C ILE A 358 3.05 -6.17 -10.84
N THR A 359 3.99 -7.03 -11.22
CA THR A 359 5.39 -6.70 -11.54
C THR A 359 5.77 -7.25 -12.91
N LYS A 360 6.98 -6.94 -13.39
CA LYS A 360 7.56 -7.61 -14.55
C LYS A 360 7.62 -9.12 -14.33
N ALA A 361 7.39 -9.88 -15.38
CA ALA A 361 7.57 -11.33 -15.36
C ALA A 361 9.05 -11.67 -15.14
N SER A 362 9.31 -12.80 -14.48
CA SER A 362 10.67 -13.37 -14.35
C SER A 362 10.98 -14.40 -15.43
N LYS A 363 9.95 -14.90 -16.12
CA LYS A 363 10.06 -15.94 -17.14
C LYS A 363 8.93 -15.80 -18.17
N ILE A 364 9.27 -16.04 -19.43
CA ILE A 364 8.32 -16.15 -20.54
C ILE A 364 8.10 -17.63 -20.88
N PRO A 365 6.84 -18.07 -21.08
CA PRO A 365 6.55 -19.46 -21.43
C PRO A 365 6.93 -19.73 -22.89
N ALA A 366 7.57 -20.87 -23.15
CA ALA A 366 7.77 -21.38 -24.50
C ALA A 366 6.50 -22.08 -25.00
N VAL A 367 5.53 -21.30 -25.48
CA VAL A 367 4.23 -21.78 -25.97
C VAL A 367 3.88 -21.12 -27.30
N LYS A 368 3.14 -21.81 -28.18
CA LYS A 368 2.69 -21.20 -29.44
C LYS A 368 1.73 -20.03 -29.22
N THR A 369 0.77 -20.20 -28.32
CA THR A 369 -0.19 -19.15 -27.96
C THR A 369 -0.56 -19.21 -26.48
N THR A 370 -1.01 -18.09 -25.94
CA THR A 370 -1.53 -17.96 -24.57
C THR A 370 -2.81 -17.11 -24.55
N PRO A 371 -3.68 -17.19 -23.53
CA PRO A 371 -4.83 -16.28 -23.44
C PRO A 371 -4.38 -14.82 -23.44
N GLY A 372 -5.08 -13.96 -24.17
CA GLY A 372 -4.81 -12.54 -24.27
C GLY A 372 -5.55 -11.69 -23.23
N PHE A 373 -5.12 -10.44 -23.12
CA PHE A 373 -5.85 -9.38 -22.42
C PHE A 373 -5.58 -8.01 -23.06
N HIS A 374 -6.50 -7.07 -22.81
CA HIS A 374 -6.48 -5.69 -23.27
C HIS A 374 -6.79 -4.73 -22.12
N PRO A 375 -6.51 -3.41 -22.27
CA PRO A 375 -6.90 -2.42 -21.28
C PRO A 375 -8.39 -2.50 -20.93
N GLY A 376 -8.71 -2.51 -19.64
CA GLY A 376 -10.08 -2.69 -19.13
C GLY A 376 -10.44 -4.12 -18.74
N HIS A 377 -9.71 -5.13 -19.20
CA HIS A 377 -9.90 -6.50 -18.71
C HIS A 377 -9.45 -6.63 -17.26
N ILE A 378 -10.14 -7.45 -16.48
CA ILE A 378 -9.83 -7.70 -15.07
C ILE A 378 -9.15 -9.06 -14.96
N LEU A 379 -7.91 -9.08 -14.51
CA LEU A 379 -7.13 -10.31 -14.35
C LEU A 379 -7.16 -10.76 -12.90
N ILE A 380 -7.49 -12.03 -12.66
CA ILE A 380 -7.49 -12.65 -11.32
C ILE A 380 -6.70 -13.95 -11.36
N SER A 381 -5.81 -14.16 -10.39
CA SER A 381 -5.14 -15.46 -10.25
C SER A 381 -6.15 -16.53 -9.81
N ASN A 382 -6.29 -17.59 -10.60
CA ASN A 382 -7.21 -18.68 -10.30
C ASN A 382 -6.67 -19.66 -9.25
N ILE A 383 -5.35 -19.73 -9.10
CA ILE A 383 -4.69 -20.65 -8.18
C ILE A 383 -4.50 -19.98 -6.81
N ARG A 384 -4.87 -20.70 -5.75
CA ARG A 384 -4.87 -20.18 -4.38
C ARG A 384 -5.60 -18.82 -4.29
N PRO A 385 -6.91 -18.76 -4.62
CA PRO A 385 -7.68 -17.50 -4.59
C PRO A 385 -7.58 -16.72 -3.27
N TYR A 386 -7.29 -17.38 -2.14
CA TYR A 386 -6.99 -16.74 -0.85
C TYR A 386 -5.81 -15.75 -0.87
N PHE A 387 -4.95 -15.76 -1.89
CA PHE A 387 -3.94 -14.70 -2.08
C PHE A 387 -4.51 -13.41 -2.66
N LYS A 388 -5.77 -13.41 -3.12
CA LYS A 388 -6.52 -12.22 -3.54
C LYS A 388 -5.78 -11.38 -4.58
N LYS A 389 -5.22 -12.07 -5.58
CA LYS A 389 -4.43 -11.46 -6.66
C LYS A 389 -5.37 -11.01 -7.78
N ILE A 390 -5.50 -9.71 -7.95
CA ILE A 390 -6.36 -9.07 -8.95
C ILE A 390 -5.67 -7.84 -9.54
N TRP A 391 -5.92 -7.56 -10.81
CA TRP A 391 -5.40 -6.39 -11.51
C TRP A 391 -6.36 -5.93 -12.60
N LEU A 392 -6.65 -4.63 -12.65
CA LEU A 392 -7.34 -4.00 -13.78
C LEU A 392 -6.29 -3.71 -14.86
N ALA A 393 -6.38 -4.38 -16.00
CA ALA A 393 -5.39 -4.28 -17.06
C ALA A 393 -5.35 -2.87 -17.65
N THR A 394 -4.13 -2.35 -17.80
CA THR A 394 -3.87 -1.01 -18.36
C THR A 394 -3.03 -1.04 -19.64
N SER A 395 -2.70 -2.24 -20.10
CA SER A 395 -1.96 -2.56 -21.31
C SER A 395 -2.53 -3.84 -21.93
N SER A 396 -2.06 -4.18 -23.13
CA SER A 396 -2.36 -5.44 -23.78
C SER A 396 -1.22 -6.44 -23.58
N GLY A 397 -1.54 -7.73 -23.59
CA GLY A 397 -0.51 -8.76 -23.45
C GLY A 397 -1.07 -10.17 -23.35
N GLY A 398 -0.21 -11.10 -22.95
CA GLY A 398 -0.56 -12.50 -22.72
C GLY A 398 -0.62 -12.85 -21.24
N ARG A 399 -1.53 -13.71 -20.84
CA ARG A 399 -1.64 -14.22 -19.46
C ARG A 399 -1.48 -15.73 -19.40
N SER A 400 -1.03 -16.27 -18.27
CA SER A 400 -1.00 -17.72 -18.03
C SER A 400 -2.42 -18.32 -17.96
N ASN A 401 -2.54 -19.64 -18.17
CA ASN A 401 -3.83 -20.32 -18.04
C ASN A 401 -4.40 -20.33 -16.60
N ASP A 402 -3.54 -20.17 -15.59
CA ASP A 402 -3.92 -20.05 -14.18
C ASP A 402 -4.29 -18.60 -13.78
N VAL A 403 -4.32 -17.66 -14.72
CA VAL A 403 -4.87 -16.31 -14.52
C VAL A 403 -6.12 -16.21 -15.35
N LEU A 404 -7.28 -15.95 -14.73
CA LEU A 404 -8.55 -15.70 -15.42
C LEU A 404 -8.61 -14.25 -15.89
N GLY A 405 -9.17 -14.01 -17.07
CA GLY A 405 -9.49 -12.67 -17.57
C GLY A 405 -10.99 -12.51 -17.61
N PHE A 406 -11.51 -11.46 -16.98
CA PHE A 406 -12.90 -11.07 -16.97
C PHE A 406 -13.08 -9.77 -17.78
N GLU A 407 -14.23 -9.64 -18.41
CA GLU A 407 -14.65 -8.45 -19.13
C GLU A 407 -16.12 -8.16 -18.77
N ALA A 408 -16.46 -6.89 -18.56
CA ALA A 408 -17.85 -6.49 -18.41
C ALA A 408 -18.60 -6.70 -19.73
N LEU A 409 -19.84 -7.15 -19.67
CA LEU A 409 -20.68 -7.24 -20.87
C LEU A 409 -20.93 -5.86 -21.47
N GLU A 410 -21.08 -4.86 -20.61
CA GLU A 410 -21.17 -3.44 -20.97
C GLU A 410 -19.88 -2.72 -20.54
N PRO A 411 -19.01 -2.25 -21.46
CA PRO A 411 -17.72 -1.65 -21.12
C PRO A 411 -17.81 -0.47 -20.16
N LYS A 412 -18.92 0.29 -20.20
CA LYS A 412 -19.21 1.39 -19.28
C LYS A 412 -19.29 0.97 -17.80
N ASN A 413 -19.57 -0.31 -17.52
CA ASN A 413 -19.70 -0.87 -16.18
C ASN A 413 -18.41 -1.53 -15.66
N THR A 414 -17.29 -1.40 -16.37
CA THR A 414 -15.99 -1.99 -15.98
C THR A 414 -15.57 -1.58 -14.56
N GLY A 415 -15.81 -0.32 -14.17
CA GLY A 415 -15.44 0.18 -12.85
C GLY A 415 -16.23 -0.51 -11.72
N TYR A 416 -17.54 -0.70 -11.92
CA TYR A 416 -18.41 -1.45 -11.03
C TYR A 416 -17.96 -2.91 -10.93
N LEU A 417 -17.80 -3.60 -12.07
CA LEU A 417 -17.38 -5.01 -12.08
C LEU A 417 -16.03 -5.21 -11.39
N PHE A 418 -15.04 -4.36 -11.67
CA PHE A 418 -13.74 -4.44 -11.01
C PHE A 418 -13.85 -4.35 -9.50
N ASN A 419 -14.58 -3.36 -8.99
CA ASN A 419 -14.74 -3.17 -7.54
C ASN A 419 -15.62 -4.26 -6.89
N LEU A 420 -16.57 -4.85 -7.62
CA LEU A 420 -17.33 -6.01 -7.17
C LEU A 420 -16.42 -7.24 -6.99
N LEU A 421 -15.58 -7.55 -7.99
CA LEU A 421 -14.62 -8.65 -7.93
C LEU A 421 -13.45 -8.38 -6.97
N PHE A 422 -13.27 -7.13 -6.57
CA PHE A 422 -12.25 -6.73 -5.60
C PHE A 422 -12.61 -7.15 -4.17
N GLN A 423 -13.89 -7.40 -3.87
CA GLN A 423 -14.37 -7.68 -2.51
C GLN A 423 -13.82 -8.99 -1.95
N ASP A 424 -13.63 -9.05 -0.63
CA ASP A 424 -13.19 -10.28 0.05
C ASP A 424 -14.20 -11.43 -0.14
N VAL A 425 -15.50 -11.14 -0.09
CA VAL A 425 -16.57 -12.12 -0.28
C VAL A 425 -16.49 -12.86 -1.62
N PHE A 426 -15.96 -12.21 -2.66
CA PHE A 426 -15.75 -12.86 -3.96
C PHE A 426 -14.64 -13.91 -3.89
N PHE A 427 -13.51 -13.58 -3.27
CA PHE A 427 -12.41 -14.53 -3.10
C PHE A 427 -12.77 -15.66 -2.13
N ASP A 428 -13.56 -15.37 -1.10
CA ASP A 428 -14.07 -16.37 -0.16
C ASP A 428 -15.00 -17.36 -0.89
N TYR A 429 -15.87 -16.86 -1.77
CA TYR A 429 -16.72 -17.70 -2.62
C TYR A 429 -15.87 -18.54 -3.59
N MET A 430 -14.91 -17.94 -4.31
CA MET A 430 -13.97 -18.67 -5.18
C MET A 430 -13.26 -19.80 -4.43
N MET A 431 -12.89 -19.57 -3.17
CA MET A 431 -12.25 -20.56 -2.30
C MET A 431 -13.21 -21.67 -1.91
N ALA A 432 -14.42 -21.33 -1.48
CA ALA A 432 -15.45 -22.28 -1.06
C ALA A 432 -15.85 -23.24 -2.20
N THR A 433 -15.85 -22.77 -3.44
CA THR A 433 -16.20 -23.58 -4.62
C THR A 433 -14.97 -24.10 -5.38
N SER A 434 -13.77 -23.95 -4.81
CA SER A 434 -12.52 -24.36 -5.48
C SER A 434 -12.36 -25.88 -5.56
N LYS A 435 -11.53 -26.33 -6.50
CA LYS A 435 -11.15 -27.74 -6.68
C LYS A 435 -9.68 -27.95 -6.34
N GLY A 436 -9.38 -29.07 -5.68
CA GLY A 436 -8.03 -29.50 -5.31
C GLY A 436 -7.59 -29.05 -3.91
N SER A 437 -6.98 -29.95 -3.14
CA SER A 437 -6.64 -29.73 -1.72
C SER A 437 -5.34 -28.94 -1.51
N LYS A 438 -4.26 -29.29 -2.23
CA LYS A 438 -2.94 -28.65 -2.07
C LYS A 438 -2.79 -27.35 -2.87
N MET A 439 -3.54 -27.21 -3.96
CA MET A 439 -3.47 -26.13 -4.93
C MET A 439 -4.89 -25.78 -5.39
N PRO A 440 -5.71 -25.18 -4.52
CA PRO A 440 -7.10 -24.89 -4.84
C PRO A 440 -7.19 -23.97 -6.06
N ARG A 441 -8.02 -24.35 -7.02
CA ARG A 441 -8.32 -23.56 -8.22
C ARG A 441 -9.80 -23.23 -8.26
N GLY A 442 -10.13 -21.98 -8.52
CA GLY A 442 -11.52 -21.56 -8.69
C GLY A 442 -12.19 -22.33 -9.83
N ASP A 443 -13.43 -22.76 -9.58
CA ASP A 443 -14.27 -23.39 -10.60
C ASP A 443 -14.94 -22.33 -11.47
N LYS A 444 -14.64 -22.30 -12.76
CA LYS A 444 -15.13 -21.27 -13.67
C LYS A 444 -16.65 -21.21 -13.75
N LYS A 445 -17.34 -22.35 -13.67
CA LYS A 445 -18.80 -22.37 -13.72
C LYS A 445 -19.37 -21.78 -12.43
N ALA A 446 -18.89 -22.27 -11.28
CA ALA A 446 -19.31 -21.76 -9.98
C ALA A 446 -19.07 -20.25 -9.83
N ILE A 447 -17.92 -19.75 -10.30
CA ILE A 447 -17.58 -18.32 -10.32
C ILE A 447 -18.63 -17.50 -11.08
N MET A 448 -19.03 -17.95 -12.27
CA MET A 448 -20.02 -17.24 -13.08
C MET A 448 -21.43 -17.36 -12.49
N ASP A 449 -21.69 -18.41 -11.71
CA ASP A 449 -22.92 -18.63 -10.95
C ASP A 449 -22.93 -17.91 -9.58
N TRP A 450 -21.90 -17.10 -9.27
CA TRP A 450 -21.89 -16.34 -8.02
C TRP A 450 -23.04 -15.33 -8.00
N MET A 451 -23.98 -15.50 -7.07
CA MET A 451 -25.13 -14.62 -6.91
C MET A 451 -24.71 -13.30 -6.27
N VAL A 452 -25.13 -12.20 -6.88
CA VAL A 452 -24.87 -10.84 -6.41
C VAL A 452 -26.12 -9.99 -6.51
N VAL A 453 -26.20 -8.97 -5.66
CA VAL A 453 -27.23 -7.93 -5.80
C VAL A 453 -26.86 -7.07 -7.01
N MET A 454 -27.80 -6.93 -7.95
CA MET A 454 -27.64 -6.20 -9.19
C MET A 454 -28.37 -4.85 -9.13
N PRO A 455 -27.65 -3.74 -8.97
CA PRO A 455 -28.23 -2.42 -9.12
C PRO A 455 -28.61 -2.16 -10.59
N PRO A 456 -29.57 -1.27 -10.86
CA PRO A 456 -29.88 -0.81 -12.22
C PRO A 456 -28.64 -0.34 -12.99
N ASP A 457 -28.62 -0.58 -14.31
CA ASP A 457 -27.48 -0.30 -15.19
C ASP A 457 -26.97 1.15 -15.07
N HIS A 458 -27.87 2.13 -14.99
CA HIS A 458 -27.50 3.53 -14.83
C HIS A 458 -26.74 3.81 -13.52
N ILE A 459 -27.01 3.08 -12.43
CA ILE A 459 -26.25 3.21 -11.17
C ILE A 459 -24.86 2.59 -11.32
N GLN A 460 -24.75 1.43 -11.99
CA GLN A 460 -23.46 0.80 -12.31
C GLN A 460 -22.57 1.72 -13.15
N GLU A 461 -23.16 2.38 -14.14
CA GLU A 461 -22.48 3.34 -15.02
C GLU A 461 -22.03 4.56 -14.23
N ASN A 462 -22.91 5.18 -13.43
CA ASN A 462 -22.56 6.34 -12.60
C ASN A 462 -21.41 6.04 -11.63
N TYR A 463 -21.46 4.88 -10.96
CA TYR A 463 -20.37 4.44 -10.09
C TYR A 463 -19.07 4.25 -10.89
N SER A 464 -19.16 3.59 -12.05
CA SER A 464 -17.99 3.34 -12.90
C SER A 464 -17.35 4.62 -13.38
N MET A 465 -18.14 5.64 -13.74
CA MET A 465 -17.64 6.97 -14.11
C MET A 465 -16.93 7.65 -12.94
N LEU A 466 -17.48 7.55 -11.72
CA LEU A 466 -16.88 8.13 -10.53
C LEU A 466 -15.48 7.55 -10.24
N VAL A 467 -15.36 6.22 -10.22
CA VAL A 467 -14.08 5.57 -9.86
C VAL A 467 -13.08 5.54 -11.01
N LYS A 468 -13.50 5.84 -12.25
CA LYS A 468 -12.63 5.88 -13.43
C LYS A 468 -11.45 6.83 -13.23
N GLU A 469 -11.68 8.02 -12.67
CA GLU A 469 -10.62 8.99 -12.43
C GLU A 469 -9.63 8.51 -11.34
N PHE A 470 -10.10 7.76 -10.34
CA PHE A 470 -9.21 7.13 -9.36
C PHE A 470 -8.30 6.10 -10.02
N HIS A 471 -8.84 5.19 -10.84
CA HIS A 471 -8.05 4.18 -11.55
C HIS A 471 -7.05 4.82 -12.52
N LYS A 472 -7.45 5.87 -13.24
CA LYS A 472 -6.56 6.63 -14.13
C LYS A 472 -5.43 7.31 -13.35
N ALA A 473 -5.74 7.92 -12.21
CA ALA A 473 -4.75 8.54 -11.33
C ALA A 473 -3.76 7.53 -10.75
N ILE A 474 -4.22 6.33 -10.40
CA ILE A 474 -3.38 5.21 -9.96
C ILE A 474 -2.43 4.76 -11.07
N LEU A 475 -2.95 4.59 -12.30
CA LEU A 475 -2.14 4.20 -13.46
C LEU A 475 -1.02 5.19 -13.74
N LEU A 476 -1.32 6.49 -13.78
CA LEU A 476 -0.31 7.52 -14.05
C LEU A 476 0.79 7.52 -12.98
N ARG A 477 0.42 7.36 -11.71
CA ARG A 477 1.38 7.28 -10.61
C ARG A 477 2.23 6.02 -10.63
N ASN A 478 1.66 4.88 -11.02
CA ASN A 478 2.44 3.64 -11.19
C ASN A 478 3.50 3.82 -12.28
N LYS A 479 3.16 4.43 -13.42
CA LYS A 479 4.13 4.78 -14.46
C LYS A 479 5.22 5.71 -13.94
N GLU A 480 4.83 6.73 -13.17
CA GLU A 480 5.79 7.65 -12.54
C GLU A 480 6.72 6.93 -11.55
N ILE A 481 6.20 6.01 -10.72
CA ILE A 481 7.01 5.17 -9.82
C ILE A 481 8.02 4.33 -10.61
N ASP A 482 7.62 3.75 -11.74
CA ASP A 482 8.52 2.97 -12.59
C ASP A 482 9.64 3.86 -13.15
N THR A 483 9.31 5.03 -13.70
CA THR A 483 10.30 6.00 -14.19
C THR A 483 11.24 6.50 -13.10
N LEU A 484 10.72 6.82 -11.90
CA LEU A 484 11.54 7.24 -10.76
C LEU A 484 12.48 6.13 -10.29
N THR A 485 12.01 4.88 -10.30
CA THR A 485 12.82 3.71 -9.97
C THR A 485 13.95 3.52 -10.96
N GLU A 486 13.67 3.62 -12.26
CA GLU A 486 14.69 3.56 -13.32
C GLU A 486 15.70 4.70 -13.20
N LEU A 487 15.23 5.94 -13.00
CA LEU A 487 16.08 7.11 -12.80
C LEU A 487 17.03 6.92 -11.62
N ARG A 488 16.52 6.48 -10.46
CA ARG A 488 17.36 6.19 -9.28
C ARG A 488 18.40 5.13 -9.60
N ASN A 489 18.02 4.04 -10.28
CA ASN A 489 18.93 2.95 -10.60
C ASN A 489 20.05 3.39 -11.57
N VAL A 490 19.79 4.38 -12.43
CA VAL A 490 20.80 5.00 -13.31
C VAL A 490 21.68 5.98 -12.55
N LEU A 491 21.10 6.84 -11.70
CA LEU A 491 21.84 7.89 -10.99
C LEU A 491 22.70 7.36 -9.86
N LEU A 492 22.18 6.42 -9.06
CA LEU A 492 22.86 5.90 -7.88
C LEU A 492 24.32 5.46 -8.15
N PRO A 493 24.61 4.57 -9.12
CA PRO A 493 25.99 4.15 -9.37
C PRO A 493 26.89 5.30 -9.86
N LYS A 494 26.35 6.22 -10.68
CA LYS A 494 27.11 7.36 -11.25
C LYS A 494 27.45 8.42 -10.21
N LEU A 495 26.54 8.67 -9.27
CA LEU A 495 26.72 9.63 -8.17
C LEU A 495 27.70 9.08 -7.13
N ILE A 496 27.54 7.81 -6.74
CA ILE A 496 28.42 7.16 -5.75
C ILE A 496 29.85 6.99 -6.28
N SER A 497 30.04 6.74 -7.57
CA SER A 497 31.38 6.62 -8.18
C SER A 497 32.03 7.96 -8.53
N GLY A 498 31.27 9.06 -8.49
CA GLY A 498 31.72 10.37 -8.98
C GLY A 498 31.85 10.47 -10.50
N GLU A 499 31.34 9.49 -11.26
CA GLU A 499 31.22 9.58 -12.73
C GLU A 499 30.33 10.76 -13.14
N LEU A 500 29.24 10.98 -12.41
CA LEU A 500 28.41 12.17 -12.52
C LEU A 500 28.82 13.15 -11.41
N ARG A 501 29.42 14.27 -11.82
CA ARG A 501 29.79 15.34 -10.90
C ARG A 501 28.61 16.26 -10.64
N ILE A 502 28.31 16.48 -9.37
CA ILE A 502 27.42 17.56 -8.94
C ILE A 502 28.29 18.83 -8.95
N PRO A 503 27.87 19.91 -9.63
CA PRO A 503 28.59 21.18 -9.56
C PRO A 503 28.74 21.58 -8.10
N ASP A 504 29.96 21.92 -7.66
CA ASP A 504 30.17 22.43 -6.31
C ASP A 504 29.30 23.68 -6.17
N VAL A 505 28.33 23.64 -5.27
CA VAL A 505 27.61 24.85 -4.85
C VAL A 505 28.67 25.71 -4.17
N ALA A 506 29.09 26.79 -4.84
CA ALA A 506 29.97 27.77 -4.25
C ALA A 506 29.34 28.20 -2.92
N THR A 507 29.99 27.83 -1.82
CA THR A 507 29.73 28.47 -0.54
C THR A 507 30.32 29.87 -0.68
N ASP A 508 29.45 30.87 -0.80
CA ASP A 508 29.83 32.28 -0.67
C ASP A 508 30.31 32.50 0.77
N ASP A 509 31.53 32.07 1.07
CA ASP A 509 32.31 32.65 2.16
C ASP A 509 32.82 33.98 1.62
N GLU A 510 31.95 34.99 1.64
CA GLU A 510 32.39 36.38 1.59
C GLU A 510 33.28 36.61 2.81
N THR A 511 34.59 36.54 2.59
CA THR A 511 35.57 37.17 3.47
C THR A 511 35.25 38.66 3.49
N VAL A 512 34.62 39.10 4.57
CA VAL A 512 34.53 40.52 4.91
C VAL A 512 35.94 40.98 5.24
N ASP A 513 36.56 41.69 4.30
CA ASP A 513 37.82 42.44 4.50
C ASP A 513 37.65 43.59 5.50
#